data_AF-K0KLU7-F1
#
_entry.id   AF-K0KLU7-F1
#
_cell.length_a   1.000
_cell.length_b   1.000
_cell.length_c   1.000
_cell.angle_alpha   90.00
_cell.angle_beta   90.00
_cell.angle_gamma   90.00
#
_symmetry.space_group_name_H-M   'P 1'
#
loop_
_entity.id
_entity.type
_entity.pdbx_description
1 polymer ?
#
loop_
_entity_poly.entity_id
_entity_poly.type
_entity_poly.pdbx_seq_one_letter_code
_entity_poly.pdbx_strand_id
1 'polypeptide(L)'
;MSATQIPIPDLRFESSFFNSLQSKANSEHQNKLSKQNIQQQELENPKGPVPITPGIIIQVILKDVLIMPLLQGIIWSGILIVAKPWLSYVARSGREYGVQLFQSLGFKSRQLKRV
;
A
#
# COMPACT_ATOMS: atom_id res chain seq x y z
N MET A 1 -33.34 4.82 34.46
CA MET A 1 -33.54 4.16 33.14
C MET A 1 -32.19 4.14 32.45
N SER A 2 -31.54 2.99 32.44
CA SER A 2 -30.20 2.82 31.88
C SER A 2 -30.30 2.82 30.36
N ALA A 3 -29.86 3.88 29.70
CA ALA A 3 -29.85 3.95 28.24
C ALA A 3 -28.89 2.88 27.70
N THR A 4 -29.42 1.86 27.03
CA THR A 4 -28.64 0.87 26.30
C THR A 4 -27.94 1.59 25.15
N GLN A 5 -26.63 1.78 25.28
CA GLN A 5 -25.81 2.41 24.25
C GLN A 5 -25.88 1.55 22.99
N ILE A 6 -26.53 2.07 21.95
CA ILE A 6 -26.59 1.41 20.64
C ILE A 6 -25.17 1.46 20.06
N PRO A 7 -24.52 0.32 19.81
CA PRO A 7 -23.21 0.32 19.17
C PRO A 7 -23.38 0.86 17.74
N ILE A 8 -22.79 2.03 17.47
CA ILE A 8 -22.80 2.62 16.14
C ILE A 8 -21.82 1.80 15.28
N PRO A 9 -22.26 1.20 14.16
CA PRO A 9 -21.37 0.45 13.28
C PRO A 9 -20.33 1.37 12.62
N ASP A 10 -19.14 0.82 12.32
CA ASP A 10 -18.06 1.58 11.68
C ASP A 10 -18.38 1.87 10.20
N LEU A 11 -18.68 3.13 9.90
CA LEU A 11 -19.04 3.62 8.56
C LEU A 11 -17.81 3.84 7.65
N ARG A 12 -16.58 3.62 8.15
CA ARG A 12 -15.36 3.87 7.37
C ARG A 12 -15.19 2.87 6.23
N PHE A 13 -15.59 1.61 6.44
CA PHE A 13 -15.56 0.61 5.38
C PHE A 13 -16.54 0.97 4.27
N GLU A 14 -17.78 1.30 4.65
CA GLU A 14 -18.84 1.63 3.71
C GLU A 14 -18.49 2.84 2.83
N SER A 15 -18.05 3.94 3.47
CA SER A 15 -17.60 5.14 2.74
C SER A 15 -16.43 4.86 1.81
N SER A 16 -15.42 4.10 2.26
CA SER A 16 -14.27 3.74 1.42
C SER A 16 -14.68 2.84 0.25
N PHE A 17 -15.57 1.88 0.50
CA PHE A 17 -16.07 0.96 -0.50
C PHE A 17 -16.91 1.66 -1.58
N PHE A 18 -17.83 2.54 -1.19
CA PHE A 18 -18.61 3.33 -2.14
C PHE A 18 -17.74 4.26 -2.97
N ASN A 19 -16.71 4.88 -2.37
CA ASN A 19 -15.75 5.70 -3.11
C ASN A 19 -14.99 4.88 -4.16
N SER A 20 -14.54 3.67 -3.81
CA SER A 20 -13.87 2.76 -4.76
C SER A 20 -14.81 2.31 -5.88
N LEU A 21 -16.06 1.97 -5.56
CA LEU A 21 -17.07 1.60 -6.55
C LEU A 21 -17.34 2.75 -7.52
N GLN A 22 -17.59 3.95 -7.00
CA GLN A 22 -17.90 5.12 -7.82
C GLN A 22 -16.72 5.50 -8.71
N SER A 23 -15.49 5.46 -8.18
CA SER A 23 -14.27 5.68 -8.94
C SER A 23 -14.12 4.66 -10.10
N LYS A 24 -14.35 3.37 -9.83
CA LYS A 24 -14.29 2.32 -10.85
C LYS A 24 -15.40 2.42 -11.89
N ALA A 25 -16.63 2.68 -11.47
CA ALA A 25 -17.76 2.84 -12.37
C ALA A 25 -17.56 4.07 -13.29
N ASN A 26 -17.05 5.18 -12.75
CA ASN A 26 -16.68 6.37 -13.53
C ASN A 26 -15.57 6.05 -14.53
N SER A 27 -14.52 5.32 -14.11
CA SER A 27 -13.41 4.93 -14.98
C SER A 27 -13.86 4.00 -16.11
N GLU A 28 -14.71 3.02 -15.84
CA GLU A 28 -15.28 2.15 -16.87
C GLU A 28 -16.18 2.93 -17.84
N HIS A 29 -16.99 3.86 -17.34
CA HIS A 29 -17.84 4.68 -18.18
C HIS A 29 -17.02 5.57 -19.12
N GLN A 30 -15.96 6.22 -18.61
CA GLN A 30 -15.02 6.98 -19.43
C GLN A 30 -14.30 6.10 -20.46
N ASN A 31 -13.90 4.88 -20.09
CA ASN A 31 -13.28 3.94 -21.03
C ASN A 31 -14.27 3.47 -22.12
N LYS A 32 -15.54 3.25 -21.77
CA LYS A 32 -16.60 2.92 -22.74
C LYS A 32 -16.87 4.09 -23.68
N LEU A 33 -17.00 5.31 -23.15
CA LEU A 33 -17.13 6.55 -23.93
C LEU A 33 -15.92 6.77 -24.85
N SER A 34 -14.70 6.50 -24.38
CA SER A 34 -13.48 6.64 -25.18
C SER A 34 -13.41 5.60 -26.30
N LYS A 35 -13.87 4.36 -26.05
CA LYS A 35 -14.01 3.32 -27.09
C LYS A 35 -15.14 3.63 -28.08
N GLN A 36 -16.21 4.27 -27.60
CA GLN A 36 -17.32 4.74 -28.43
C GLN A 36 -17.01 6.06 -29.15
N ASN A 37 -15.97 6.81 -28.81
CA ASN A 37 -15.59 8.04 -29.52
C ASN A 37 -15.01 7.81 -30.95
N ILE A 38 -15.04 6.58 -31.48
CA ILE A 38 -15.00 6.34 -32.94
C ILE A 38 -16.40 6.60 -33.58
N GLN A 39 -17.45 6.74 -32.78
CA GLN A 39 -18.82 7.04 -33.17
C GLN A 39 -19.45 8.07 -32.21
N GLN A 40 -19.30 9.34 -32.60
CA GLN A 40 -20.17 10.47 -32.27
C GLN A 40 -20.00 11.15 -30.90
N GLN A 41 -19.72 12.45 -31.01
CA GLN A 41 -19.86 13.48 -30.00
C GLN A 41 -21.29 13.52 -29.44
N GLU A 42 -21.39 14.05 -28.22
CA GLU A 42 -22.61 14.54 -27.57
C GLU A 42 -23.46 13.48 -26.84
N LEU A 43 -23.12 13.24 -25.58
CA LEU A 43 -24.16 13.27 -24.54
C LEU A 43 -23.57 13.66 -23.19
N GLU A 44 -24.35 14.48 -22.52
CA GLU A 44 -24.13 15.18 -21.27
C GLU A 44 -23.40 14.38 -20.20
N ASN A 45 -22.60 15.11 -19.41
CA ASN A 45 -22.21 14.76 -18.06
C ASN A 45 -23.37 14.07 -17.32
N PRO A 46 -23.34 12.74 -17.09
CA PRO A 46 -24.40 12.14 -16.29
C PRO A 46 -24.12 12.51 -14.84
N LYS A 47 -24.79 13.58 -14.40
CA LYS A 47 -25.13 13.90 -13.00
C LYS A 47 -26.07 12.83 -12.40
N GLY A 48 -25.81 11.56 -12.66
CA GLY A 48 -26.56 10.42 -12.15
C GLY A 48 -25.60 9.31 -11.71
N PRO A 49 -25.90 8.58 -10.63
CA PRO A 49 -25.05 7.49 -10.19
C PRO A 49 -24.92 6.46 -11.32
N VAL A 50 -23.71 6.31 -11.84
CA VAL A 50 -23.36 5.26 -12.80
C VAL A 50 -23.84 3.90 -12.28
N PRO A 51 -24.47 3.05 -13.11
CA PRO A 51 -25.06 1.81 -12.66
C PRO A 51 -23.99 0.87 -12.09
N ILE A 52 -24.06 0.64 -10.78
CA ILE A 52 -23.14 -0.24 -10.04
C ILE A 52 -23.50 -1.68 -10.40
N THR A 53 -22.83 -2.21 -11.42
CA THR A 53 -22.99 -3.60 -11.86
C THR A 53 -22.32 -4.55 -10.85
N PRO A 54 -22.91 -5.72 -10.51
CA PRO A 54 -22.32 -6.66 -9.54
C PRO A 54 -20.89 -7.11 -9.89
N GLY A 55 -20.52 -7.12 -11.18
CA GLY A 55 -19.15 -7.38 -11.61
C GLY A 55 -18.14 -6.35 -11.08
N ILE A 56 -18.52 -5.08 -10.97
CA ILE A 56 -17.67 -4.00 -10.44
C ILE A 56 -17.43 -4.21 -8.94
N ILE A 57 -18.47 -4.65 -8.22
CA ILE A 57 -18.37 -4.96 -6.78
C ILE A 57 -17.34 -6.06 -6.54
N ILE A 58 -17.42 -7.16 -7.29
CA ILE A 58 -16.49 -8.29 -7.15
C ILE A 58 -15.05 -7.85 -7.46
N GLN A 59 -14.84 -7.05 -8.51
CA GLN A 59 -13.52 -6.52 -8.85
C GLN A 59 -12.95 -5.61 -7.76
N VAL A 60 -13.78 -4.72 -7.20
CA VAL A 60 -13.36 -3.80 -6.13
C VAL A 60 -13.00 -4.58 -4.87
N ILE A 61 -13.82 -5.56 -4.47
CA ILE A 61 -13.52 -6.41 -3.31
C ILE A 61 -12.22 -7.17 -3.53
N LEU A 62 -12.04 -7.80 -4.69
CA LEU A 62 -10.84 -8.58 -4.97
C LEU A 62 -9.58 -7.69 -4.94
N LYS A 63 -9.63 -6.50 -5.53
CA LYS A 63 -8.48 -5.58 -5.56
C LYS A 63 -8.19 -4.94 -4.20
N ASP A 64 -9.19 -4.29 -3.62
CA ASP A 64 -8.98 -3.37 -2.49
C ASP A 64 -9.01 -4.11 -1.14
N VAL A 65 -9.76 -5.21 -1.03
CA VAL A 65 -9.89 -5.97 0.23
C VAL A 65 -8.94 -7.17 0.29
N LEU A 66 -8.60 -7.79 -0.86
CA LEU A 66 -7.74 -8.98 -0.88
C LEU A 66 -6.33 -8.69 -1.40
N ILE A 67 -6.21 -8.12 -2.60
CA ILE A 67 -4.92 -7.97 -3.28
C ILE A 67 -4.05 -6.91 -2.58
N MET A 68 -4.59 -5.73 -2.27
CA MET A 68 -3.84 -4.63 -1.65
C MET A 68 -3.21 -5.01 -0.29
N PRO A 69 -3.94 -5.58 0.69
CA PRO A 69 -3.32 -6.02 1.94
C PRO A 69 -2.34 -7.19 1.77
N LEU A 70 -2.59 -8.11 0.84
CA LEU A 70 -1.67 -9.22 0.55
C LEU A 70 -0.33 -8.71 -0.01
N LEU A 71 -0.37 -7.79 -0.99
CA LEU A 71 0.81 -7.15 -1.54
C LEU A 71 1.60 -6.40 -0.47
N GLN A 72 0.91 -5.63 0.37
CA GLN A 72 1.55 -4.91 1.46
C GLN A 72 2.31 -5.86 2.38
N GLY A 73 1.71 -6.99 2.78
CA GLY A 73 2.37 -8.01 3.61
C GLY A 73 3.61 -8.61 2.96
N ILE A 74 3.52 -8.97 1.67
CA ILE A 74 4.64 -9.54 0.91
C ILE A 74 5.78 -8.52 0.78
N ILE A 75 5.47 -7.27 0.45
CA ILE A 75 6.47 -6.20 0.27
C ILE A 75 7.21 -5.96 1.58
N TRP A 76 6.50 -5.78 2.69
CA TRP A 76 7.12 -5.55 4.00
C TRP A 76 7.98 -6.73 4.44
N SER A 77 7.50 -7.96 4.20
CA SER A 77 8.25 -9.18 4.51
C SER A 77 9.52 -9.29 3.65
N GLY A 78 9.43 -9.00 2.36
CA GLY A 78 10.57 -8.95 1.44
C GLY A 78 11.62 -7.93 1.86
N ILE A 79 11.19 -6.72 2.22
CA ILE A 79 12.06 -5.66 2.73
C ILE A 79 12.81 -6.15 3.98
N LEU A 80 12.13 -6.80 4.92
CA LEU A 80 12.76 -7.31 6.15
C LEU A 80 13.82 -8.39 5.86
N ILE A 81 13.53 -9.28 4.91
CA ILE A 81 14.46 -10.34 4.50
C ILE A 81 15.75 -9.75 3.94
N VAL A 82 15.65 -8.70 3.11
CA VAL A 82 16.81 -8.01 2.53
C VAL A 82 17.53 -7.13 3.55
N ALA A 83 16.79 -6.49 4.45
CA ALA A 83 17.36 -5.61 5.48
C ALA A 83 18.31 -6.36 6.42
N LYS A 84 18.06 -7.64 6.70
CA LYS A 84 18.84 -8.43 7.67
C LYS A 84 20.31 -8.65 7.28
N PRO A 85 20.65 -9.19 6.09
CA PRO A 85 22.05 -9.27 5.65
C PRO A 85 22.66 -7.89 5.39
N TRP A 86 21.87 -6.93 4.91
CA TRP A 86 22.35 -5.56 4.67
C TRP A 86 22.79 -4.87 5.95
N LEU A 87 22.00 -4.94 7.03
CA LEU A 87 22.39 -4.42 8.34
C LEU A 87 23.64 -5.12 8.88
N SER A 88 23.74 -6.44 8.69
CA SER A 88 24.92 -7.21 9.12
C SER A 88 26.17 -6.75 8.38
N TYR A 89 26.07 -6.48 7.08
CA TYR A 89 27.15 -5.95 6.27
C TYR A 89 27.55 -4.53 6.70
N VAL A 90 26.58 -3.61 6.84
CA VAL A 90 26.84 -2.23 7.28
C VAL A 90 27.45 -2.21 8.68
N ALA A 91 26.98 -3.05 9.59
CA ALA A 91 27.53 -3.14 10.94
C ALA A 91 28.98 -3.67 10.94
N ARG A 92 29.33 -4.61 10.06
CA ARG A 92 30.71 -5.08 9.89
C ARG A 92 31.60 -3.99 9.34
N SER A 93 31.21 -3.35 8.25
CA SER A 93 31.95 -2.24 7.66
C SER A 93 32.12 -1.09 8.66
N GLY A 94 31.08 -0.73 9.40
CA GLY A 94 31.13 0.30 10.42
C GLY A 94 32.11 0.00 11.57
N ARG A 95 32.19 -1.27 12.01
CA ARG A 95 33.20 -1.68 13.01
C ARG A 95 34.62 -1.54 12.47
N GLU A 96 34.87 -1.91 11.22
CA GLU A 96 36.19 -1.82 10.61
C GLU A 96 36.66 -0.36 10.49
N TYR A 97 35.78 0.54 10.01
CA TYR A 97 36.08 1.97 9.97
C TYR A 97 36.26 2.56 11.37
N GLY A 98 35.46 2.13 12.35
CA GLY A 98 35.61 2.57 13.74
C GLY A 98 36.96 2.18 14.35
N VAL A 99 37.43 0.95 14.08
CA VAL A 99 38.76 0.49 14.52
C VAL A 99 39.88 1.27 13.84
N GLN A 100 39.76 1.55 12.53
CA GLN A 100 40.74 2.35 11.79
C GLN A 100 40.81 3.80 12.29
N LEU A 101 39.67 4.44 12.54
CA LEU A 101 39.61 5.78 13.14
C LEU A 101 40.25 5.79 14.53
N PHE A 102 39.93 4.81 15.36
CA PHE A 102 40.49 4.68 16.71
C PHE A 102 42.02 4.51 16.70
N GLN A 103 42.55 3.74 15.74
CA GLN A 103 43.99 3.60 15.51
C GLN A 103 44.63 4.89 14.98
N SER A 104 43.95 5.62 14.08
CA SER A 104 44.41 6.92 13.57
C SER A 104 44.49 7.99 14.66
N LEU A 105 43.70 7.86 15.73
CA LEU A 105 43.75 8.73 16.91
C LEU A 105 44.86 8.36 17.91
N GLY A 106 45.71 7.37 17.58
CA GLY A 106 46.87 6.98 18.39
C GLY A 106 46.55 6.00 19.52
N PHE A 107 45.31 5.51 19.61
CA PHE A 107 44.93 4.52 20.62
C PHE A 107 45.23 3.10 20.15
N LYS A 108 45.92 2.32 20.98
CA LYS A 108 46.25 0.90 20.69
C LYS A 108 45.00 0.03 20.86
N SER A 109 44.31 -0.27 19.76
CA SER A 109 43.14 -1.17 19.79
C SER A 109 43.58 -2.61 20.09
N ARG A 110 43.04 -3.21 21.17
CA ARG A 110 43.16 -4.65 21.44
C ARG A 110 42.30 -5.38 20.40
N GLN A 111 42.93 -6.15 19.50
CA GLN A 111 42.26 -6.93 18.45
C GLN A 111 41.14 -7.79 19.07
N LEU A 112 39.88 -7.44 18.80
CA LEU A 112 38.74 -8.23 19.24
C LEU A 112 38.71 -9.51 18.39
N LYS A 113 38.95 -10.64 19.05
CA LYS A 113 39.00 -11.98 18.47
C LYS A 113 37.70 -12.25 17.70
N ARG A 114 37.82 -12.58 16.40
CA ARG A 114 36.69 -12.99 15.56
C ARG A 114 35.98 -14.19 16.21
N VAL A 115 34.68 -14.02 16.47
CA VAL A 115 33.72 -15.10 16.70
C VAL A 115 32.72 -15.03 15.57
#